data_AF-A0A523X1A4-F1
#
_entry.id   AF-A0A523X1A4-F1
#
_cell.length_a   1.000
_cell.length_b   1.000
_cell.length_c   1.000
_cell.angle_alpha   90.00
_cell.angle_beta   90.00
_cell.angle_gamma   90.00
#
_symmetry.space_group_name_H-M   'P 1'
#
loop_
_entity.id
_entity.type
_entity.pdbx_description
1 polymer ?
#
loop_
_entity_poly.entity_id
_entity_poly.type
_entity_poly.pdbx_seq_one_letter_code
_entity_poly.pdbx_strand_id
1 'polypeptide(L)'
;MLSKEELKDRVIRIIAATRFPFVDQTDWGEDYVTITNEDGKKIRGISGPMGYVYPSIVITKANTDIQEIGEVETEDTVAEVQVPKWRLISEKTGMGRRVKKFFLYVPEGKEETALNLLEENGIEYDGLRTWAVKDGSLVITPIKTHDTVKDHR
;
A
#
# COMPACT_ATOMS: atom_id res chain seq x y z
N MET A 1 15.22 20.92 -2.58
CA MET A 1 13.97 20.18 -2.90
C MET A 1 14.30 18.71 -2.86
N LEU A 2 13.41 17.87 -2.34
CA LEU A 2 13.56 16.41 -2.40
C LEU A 2 13.29 15.93 -3.82
N SER A 3 13.94 14.85 -4.24
CA SER A 3 13.55 14.12 -5.44
C SER A 3 12.18 13.44 -5.25
N LYS A 4 11.52 13.05 -6.34
CA LYS A 4 10.25 12.31 -6.27
C LYS A 4 10.41 10.97 -5.53
N GLU A 5 11.58 10.34 -5.68
CA GLU A 5 11.93 9.06 -5.04
C GLU A 5 12.19 9.24 -3.54
N GLU A 6 12.96 10.26 -3.14
CA GLU A 6 13.17 10.60 -1.73
C GLU A 6 11.86 10.96 -1.02
N LEU A 7 10.94 11.63 -1.72
CA LEU A 7 9.61 11.92 -1.21
C LEU A 7 8.79 10.64 -1.03
N LYS A 8 8.75 9.77 -2.04
CA LYS A 8 8.05 8.48 -1.97
C LYS A 8 8.55 7.65 -0.78
N ASP A 9 9.86 7.54 -0.59
CA ASP A 9 10.45 6.81 0.53
C ASP A 9 10.04 7.39 1.90
N ARG A 10 9.98 8.72 2.02
CA ARG A 10 9.47 9.36 3.25
C ARG A 10 8.01 9.00 3.50
N VAL A 11 7.18 9.04 2.46
CA VAL A 11 5.76 8.67 2.53
C VAL A 11 5.62 7.21 2.96
N ILE A 12 6.38 6.29 2.35
CA ILE A 12 6.43 4.86 2.71
C ILE A 12 6.73 4.68 4.19
N ARG A 13 7.82 5.29 4.69
CA ARG A 13 8.23 5.16 6.09
C ARG A 13 7.15 5.67 7.06
N ILE A 14 6.54 6.81 6.76
CA ILE A 14 5.50 7.38 7.64
C ILE A 14 4.24 6.51 7.62
N ILE A 15 3.79 6.05 6.45
CA ILE A 15 2.62 5.16 6.35
C ILE A 15 2.88 3.85 7.11
N ALA A 16 4.04 3.22 6.87
CA ALA A 16 4.43 1.99 7.56
C ALA A 16 4.41 2.16 9.09
N ALA A 17 4.98 3.27 9.59
CA ALA A 17 5.06 3.55 11.02
C ALA A 17 3.72 3.95 11.68
N THR A 18 2.72 4.37 10.91
CA THR A 18 1.46 4.92 11.45
C THR A 18 0.22 4.10 11.14
N ARG A 19 0.29 3.16 10.20
CA ARG A 19 -0.86 2.36 9.72
C ARG A 19 -0.64 0.84 9.81
N PHE A 20 0.60 0.38 10.01
CA PHE A 20 0.93 -1.05 10.06
C PHE A 20 1.86 -1.40 11.24
N PRO A 21 1.33 -1.53 12.47
CA PRO A 21 -0.07 -1.29 12.87
C PRO A 21 -0.44 0.19 12.96
N PHE A 22 -1.73 0.47 13.15
CA PHE A 22 -2.13 1.80 13.62
C PHE A 22 -1.55 2.08 15.00
N VAL A 23 -1.23 3.35 15.28
CA VAL A 23 -0.60 3.80 16.54
C VAL A 23 -1.41 3.39 17.78
N ASP A 24 -2.73 3.34 17.66
CA ASP A 24 -3.68 2.98 18.72
C ASP A 24 -4.20 1.53 18.62
N GLN A 25 -3.63 0.72 17.72
CA GLN A 25 -4.07 -0.65 17.52
C GLN A 25 -3.56 -1.60 18.60
N THR A 26 -4.48 -2.15 19.40
CA THR A 26 -4.16 -3.08 20.49
C THR A 26 -4.29 -4.56 20.13
N ASP A 27 -4.83 -4.88 18.95
CA ASP A 27 -5.09 -6.25 18.47
C ASP A 27 -4.13 -6.68 17.34
N TRP A 28 -3.00 -6.00 17.20
CA TRP A 28 -1.95 -6.42 16.29
C TRP A 28 -1.30 -7.70 16.81
N GLY A 29 -1.17 -8.73 15.95
CA GLY A 29 -0.56 -9.99 16.37
C GLY A 29 0.91 -9.78 16.76
N GLU A 30 1.35 -10.40 17.85
CA GLU A 30 2.71 -10.23 18.38
C GLU A 30 3.83 -10.65 17.40
N ASP A 31 3.49 -11.50 16.43
CA ASP A 31 4.42 -12.02 15.42
C ASP A 31 4.33 -11.28 14.06
N TYR A 32 3.52 -10.23 13.95
CA TYR A 32 3.40 -9.47 12.71
C TYR A 32 4.60 -8.54 12.53
N VAL A 33 5.19 -8.56 11.34
CA VAL A 33 6.36 -7.75 10.98
C VAL A 33 6.05 -6.89 9.77
N THR A 34 6.31 -5.58 9.89
CA THR A 34 6.19 -4.59 8.82
C THR A 34 7.55 -4.37 8.16
N ILE A 35 7.63 -4.63 6.86
CA ILE A 35 8.84 -4.53 6.05
C ILE A 35 8.61 -3.48 4.96
N THR A 36 9.54 -2.54 4.79
CA THR A 36 9.49 -1.51 3.74
C THR A 36 10.55 -1.75 2.67
N ASN A 37 10.16 -1.75 1.39
CA ASN A 37 11.08 -1.77 0.26
C ASN A 37 11.30 -0.34 -0.29
N GLU A 38 11.92 0.52 0.52
CA GLU A 38 12.38 1.87 0.10
C GLU A 38 13.58 1.80 -0.86
N ASP A 39 13.96 2.92 -1.50
CA ASP A 39 14.93 2.93 -2.60
C ASP A 39 16.22 2.12 -2.30
N GLY A 40 16.56 1.25 -3.25
CA GLY A 40 17.64 0.27 -3.19
C GLY A 40 17.37 -0.98 -2.33
N LYS A 41 16.37 -0.97 -1.45
CA LYS A 41 16.10 -2.07 -0.51
C LYS A 41 15.10 -3.07 -1.11
N LYS A 42 15.65 -4.11 -1.74
CA LYS A 42 14.90 -5.28 -2.24
C LYS A 42 14.74 -6.36 -1.17
N ILE A 43 14.12 -6.01 -0.02
CA ILE A 43 14.08 -6.88 1.16
C ILE A 43 13.04 -8.00 0.99
N ARG A 44 11.79 -7.65 0.68
CA ARG A 44 10.69 -8.61 0.55
C ARG A 44 9.98 -8.44 -0.79
N GLY A 45 10.43 -9.22 -1.78
CA GLY A 45 9.81 -9.30 -3.09
C GLY A 45 8.75 -10.39 -3.20
N ILE A 46 7.90 -10.24 -4.21
CA ILE A 46 6.88 -11.17 -4.65
C ILE A 46 7.28 -11.67 -6.03
N SER A 47 7.36 -12.99 -6.19
CA SER A 47 7.61 -13.58 -7.51
C SER A 47 6.32 -13.60 -8.34
N GLY A 48 6.45 -13.26 -9.61
CA GLY A 48 5.38 -13.32 -10.59
C GLY A 48 5.91 -13.40 -12.03
N PRO A 49 5.00 -13.36 -13.03
CA PRO A 49 5.37 -13.46 -14.44
C PRO A 49 6.31 -12.34 -14.93
N MET A 50 6.32 -11.21 -14.24
CA MET A 50 7.20 -10.05 -14.52
C MET A 50 8.56 -10.15 -13.83
N GLY A 51 8.88 -11.28 -13.19
CA GLY A 51 9.99 -11.41 -12.27
C GLY A 51 9.60 -11.02 -10.85
N TYR A 52 10.53 -10.44 -10.09
CA TYR A 52 10.26 -10.00 -8.73
C TYR A 52 9.71 -8.57 -8.70
N VAL A 53 8.53 -8.41 -8.10
CA VAL A 53 7.96 -7.12 -7.72
C VAL A 53 8.27 -6.87 -6.25
N TYR A 54 8.65 -5.65 -5.90
CA TYR A 54 8.93 -5.25 -4.51
C TYR A 54 7.90 -4.21 -4.10
N PRO A 55 6.81 -4.60 -3.42
CA PRO A 55 5.80 -3.66 -2.95
C PRO A 55 6.39 -2.73 -1.90
N SER A 56 5.83 -1.53 -1.78
CA SER A 56 6.35 -0.48 -0.91
C SER A 56 6.39 -0.91 0.57
N ILE A 57 5.33 -1.58 1.03
CA ILE A 57 5.16 -2.04 2.41
C ILE A 57 4.59 -3.46 2.38
N VAL A 58 5.23 -4.40 3.10
CA VAL A 58 4.80 -5.79 3.19
C VAL A 58 4.68 -6.17 4.67
N ILE A 59 3.52 -6.67 5.06
CA ILE A 59 3.23 -7.16 6.40
C ILE A 59 3.27 -8.68 6.32
N THR A 60 4.05 -9.31 7.19
CA THR A 60 4.15 -10.77 7.25
C THR A 60 3.83 -11.26 8.65
N LYS A 61 3.37 -12.50 8.76
CA LYS A 61 3.32 -13.21 10.03
C LYS A 61 4.61 -13.98 10.23
N ALA A 62 5.29 -13.78 11.35
CA ALA A 62 6.56 -14.43 11.71
C ALA A 62 7.63 -14.41 10.58
N ASN A 63 7.65 -13.35 9.75
CA ASN A 63 8.51 -13.22 8.56
C ASN A 63 8.29 -14.25 7.43
N THR A 64 7.20 -15.02 7.43
CA THR A 64 6.93 -16.02 6.40
C THR A 64 5.82 -15.56 5.45
N ASP A 65 4.58 -15.66 5.91
CA ASP A 65 3.39 -15.51 5.08
C ASP A 65 2.97 -14.05 5.01
N ILE A 66 2.85 -13.53 3.78
CA ILE A 66 2.35 -12.19 3.53
C ILE A 66 0.89 -12.11 3.98
N GLN A 67 0.62 -11.19 4.90
CA GLN A 67 -0.72 -10.92 5.42
C GLN A 67 -1.35 -9.72 4.73
N GLU A 68 -0.59 -8.63 4.58
CA GLU A 68 -1.08 -7.36 4.05
C GLU A 68 0.00 -6.72 3.19
N ILE A 69 -0.41 -5.97 2.17
CA ILE A 69 0.52 -5.22 1.31
C ILE A 69 0.00 -3.80 1.14
N GLY A 70 0.87 -2.82 1.37
CA GLY A 70 0.68 -1.43 1.00
C GLY A 70 1.55 -1.08 -0.20
N GLU A 71 0.97 -0.48 -1.24
CA GLU A 71 1.72 0.09 -2.36
C GLU A 71 1.56 1.61 -2.41
N VAL A 72 2.68 2.33 -2.52
CA VAL A 72 2.70 3.79 -2.62
C VAL A 72 3.10 4.18 -4.04
N GLU A 73 2.25 4.94 -4.70
CA GLU A 73 2.48 5.48 -6.04
C GLU A 73 2.83 6.97 -6.00
N THR A 74 3.44 7.47 -7.06
CA THR A 74 3.68 8.89 -7.34
C THR A 74 2.80 9.35 -8.50
N GLU A 75 2.81 10.65 -8.81
CA GLU A 75 1.95 11.20 -9.86
C GLU A 75 2.17 10.54 -11.23
N ASP A 76 3.41 10.12 -11.51
CA ASP A 76 3.83 9.52 -12.77
C ASP A 76 3.58 8.02 -12.82
N THR A 77 3.33 7.38 -11.67
CA THR A 77 3.15 5.93 -11.59
C THR A 77 1.69 5.52 -11.40
N VAL A 78 0.75 6.45 -11.20
CA VAL A 78 -0.69 6.14 -11.33
C VAL A 78 -1.05 6.10 -12.82
N ALA A 79 -0.81 4.94 -13.46
CA ALA A 79 -1.03 4.73 -14.89
C ALA A 79 -1.30 3.25 -15.21
N GLU A 80 -1.90 2.97 -16.37
CA GLU A 80 -2.24 1.61 -16.84
C GLU A 80 -1.08 0.61 -16.78
N VAL A 81 0.15 1.08 -17.02
CA VAL A 81 1.36 0.24 -16.95
C VAL A 81 1.58 -0.40 -15.57
N GLN A 82 1.00 0.14 -14.50
CA GLN A 82 1.08 -0.45 -13.16
C GLN A 82 0.00 -1.51 -12.88
N VAL A 83 -1.04 -1.63 -13.70
CA VAL A 83 -2.15 -2.58 -13.49
C VAL A 83 -1.64 -4.02 -13.31
N PRO A 84 -0.69 -4.55 -14.12
CA PRO A 84 -0.13 -5.89 -13.89
C PRO A 84 0.56 -6.03 -12.52
N LYS A 85 1.24 -4.99 -12.04
CA LYS A 85 1.90 -4.97 -10.72
C LYS A 85 0.85 -5.00 -9.60
N TRP A 86 -0.16 -4.13 -9.68
CA TRP A 86 -1.23 -4.06 -8.68
C TRP A 86 -2.04 -5.36 -8.61
N ARG A 87 -2.32 -5.99 -9.76
CA ARG A 87 -2.98 -7.30 -9.81
C ARG A 87 -2.14 -8.36 -9.11
N LEU A 88 -0.84 -8.46 -9.41
CA LEU A 88 0.05 -9.40 -8.74
C LEU A 88 0.09 -9.17 -7.22
N ILE A 89 0.17 -7.90 -6.78
CA ILE A 89 0.15 -7.54 -5.37
C ILE A 89 -1.17 -8.00 -4.70
N SER A 90 -2.31 -7.70 -5.30
CA SER A 90 -3.63 -8.11 -4.84
C SER A 90 -3.76 -9.63 -4.71
N GLU A 91 -3.32 -10.38 -5.71
CA GLU A 91 -3.37 -11.84 -5.70
C GLU A 91 -2.54 -12.45 -4.56
N LYS A 92 -1.43 -11.80 -4.20
CA LYS A 92 -0.39 -12.31 -3.29
C LYS A 92 -0.49 -11.81 -1.85
N THR A 93 -1.36 -10.84 -1.57
CA THR A 93 -1.69 -10.45 -0.20
C THR A 93 -2.65 -11.45 0.46
N GLY A 94 -2.77 -11.36 1.78
CA GLY A 94 -3.74 -12.12 2.56
C GLY A 94 -5.19 -11.69 2.28
N MET A 95 -6.13 -12.49 2.79
CA MET A 95 -7.56 -12.22 2.65
C MET A 95 -8.09 -11.48 3.89
N GLY A 96 -8.92 -10.48 3.66
CA GLY A 96 -9.76 -9.83 4.66
C GLY A 96 -10.99 -10.69 4.97
N ARG A 97 -12.11 -10.04 5.27
CA ARG A 97 -13.38 -10.75 5.47
C ARG A 97 -14.02 -11.15 4.15
N ARG A 98 -13.87 -10.29 3.14
CA ARG A 98 -14.51 -10.38 1.82
C ARG A 98 -13.55 -10.08 0.69
N VAL A 99 -12.52 -9.25 0.90
CA VAL A 99 -11.59 -8.83 -0.17
C VAL A 99 -10.13 -8.97 0.25
N LYS A 100 -9.23 -8.92 -0.74
CA LYS A 100 -7.78 -8.93 -0.55
C LYS A 100 -7.30 -7.74 0.28
N LYS A 101 -6.43 -7.98 1.28
CA LYS A 101 -5.80 -6.96 2.14
C LYS A 101 -4.71 -6.17 1.41
N PHE A 102 -5.09 -5.57 0.28
CA PHE A 102 -4.24 -4.73 -0.54
C PHE A 102 -4.67 -3.29 -0.32
N PHE A 103 -3.70 -2.44 0.04
CA PHE A 103 -3.90 -1.02 0.25
C PHE A 103 -3.08 -0.22 -0.76
N LEU A 104 -3.76 0.60 -1.57
CA LEU A 104 -3.12 1.49 -2.54
C LEU A 104 -3.13 2.93 -2.02
N TYR A 105 -1.96 3.56 -2.02
CA TYR A 105 -1.74 4.95 -1.63
C TYR A 105 -1.28 5.74 -2.84
N VAL A 106 -2.08 6.72 -3.27
CA VAL A 106 -1.78 7.56 -4.45
C VAL A 106 -1.70 9.03 -4.07
N PRO A 107 -1.02 9.91 -4.83
CA PRO A 107 -1.05 11.34 -4.55
C PRO A 107 -2.49 11.91 -4.62
N GLU A 108 -2.77 12.95 -3.83
CA GLU A 108 -4.01 13.74 -3.98
C GLU A 108 -4.18 14.25 -5.43
N GLY A 109 -5.37 14.11 -5.99
CA GLY A 109 -5.70 14.40 -7.38
C GLY A 109 -5.57 13.19 -8.33
N LYS A 110 -5.14 12.02 -7.85
CA LYS A 110 -5.04 10.77 -8.62
C LYS A 110 -6.05 9.70 -8.23
N GLU A 111 -6.90 9.98 -7.25
CA GLU A 111 -7.88 9.04 -6.69
C GLU A 111 -8.84 8.47 -7.74
N GLU A 112 -9.42 9.31 -8.60
CA GLU A 112 -10.40 8.87 -9.60
C GLU A 112 -9.72 7.97 -10.65
N THR A 113 -8.55 8.36 -11.14
CA THR A 113 -7.77 7.55 -12.08
C THR A 113 -7.40 6.20 -11.47
N ALA A 114 -6.89 6.19 -10.23
CA ALA A 114 -6.52 4.96 -9.55
C ALA A 114 -7.73 4.05 -9.31
N LEU A 115 -8.86 4.62 -8.89
CA LEU A 115 -10.11 3.91 -8.68
C LEU A 115 -10.60 3.25 -9.97
N ASN A 116 -10.65 4.00 -11.08
CA ASN A 116 -11.08 3.46 -12.37
C ASN A 116 -10.16 2.33 -12.82
N LEU A 117 -8.85 2.50 -12.71
CA LEU A 117 -7.88 1.45 -13.06
C LEU A 117 -8.05 0.18 -12.21
N LEU A 118 -8.36 0.30 -10.91
CA LEU A 118 -8.61 -0.86 -10.06
C LEU A 118 -9.91 -1.57 -10.45
N GLU A 119 -11.01 -0.84 -10.57
CA GLU A 119 -12.35 -1.41 -10.78
C GLU A 119 -12.52 -1.96 -12.19
N GLU A 120 -12.09 -1.23 -13.23
CA GLU A 120 -12.21 -1.67 -14.63
C GLU A 120 -11.35 -2.91 -14.93
N ASN A 121 -10.27 -3.12 -14.16
CA ASN A 121 -9.39 -4.27 -14.29
C ASN A 121 -9.67 -5.40 -13.29
N GLY A 122 -10.75 -5.27 -12.50
CA GLY A 122 -11.19 -6.27 -11.53
C GLY A 122 -10.15 -6.58 -10.45
N ILE A 123 -9.35 -5.59 -10.04
CA ILE A 123 -8.33 -5.78 -9.01
C ILE A 123 -9.00 -5.66 -7.64
N GLU A 124 -8.90 -6.69 -6.81
CA GLU A 124 -9.42 -6.64 -5.44
C GLU A 124 -8.48 -5.82 -4.54
N TYR A 125 -9.04 -4.97 -3.70
CA TYR A 125 -8.29 -4.17 -2.72
C TYR A 125 -9.17 -3.84 -1.53
N ASP A 126 -8.57 -3.69 -0.37
CA ASP A 126 -9.29 -3.35 0.85
C ASP A 126 -9.40 -1.84 1.03
N GLY A 127 -8.34 -1.08 0.67
CA GLY A 127 -8.38 0.38 0.79
C GLY A 127 -7.65 1.12 -0.32
N LEU A 128 -8.29 2.16 -0.85
CA LEU A 128 -7.67 3.18 -1.69
C LEU A 128 -7.62 4.48 -0.86
N ARG A 129 -6.43 5.07 -0.76
CA ARG A 129 -6.17 6.28 0.03
C ARG A 129 -5.34 7.27 -0.78
N THR A 130 -5.58 8.56 -0.60
CA THR A 130 -4.68 9.59 -1.10
C THR A 130 -3.65 9.99 -0.06
N TRP A 131 -2.52 10.52 -0.51
CA TRP A 131 -1.50 11.14 0.31
C TRP A 131 -1.13 12.52 -0.22
N ALA A 132 -0.86 13.47 0.68
CA ALA A 132 -0.34 14.79 0.37
C ALA A 132 0.53 15.31 1.52
N VAL A 133 1.52 16.14 1.21
CA VAL A 133 2.28 16.87 2.24
C VAL A 133 1.69 18.27 2.38
N LYS A 134 1.02 18.54 3.50
CA LYS A 134 0.39 19.84 3.82
C LYS A 134 1.01 20.38 5.10
N ASP A 135 1.52 21.61 5.05
CA ASP A 135 2.18 22.27 6.18
C ASP A 135 3.25 21.41 6.88
N GLY A 136 4.04 20.69 6.06
CA GLY A 136 5.11 19.80 6.54
C GLY A 136 4.63 18.45 7.10
N SER A 137 3.33 18.18 7.11
CA SER A 137 2.73 16.94 7.62
C SER A 137 2.21 16.06 6.50
N LEU A 138 2.37 14.74 6.64
CA LEU A 138 1.75 13.78 5.73
C LEU A 138 0.26 13.64 6.09
N VAL A 139 -0.60 13.98 5.16
CA VAL A 139 -2.05 13.80 5.26
C VAL A 139 -2.43 12.60 4.41
N ILE A 140 -3.13 11.64 5.03
CA ILE A 140 -3.67 10.45 4.35
C ILE A 140 -5.19 10.52 4.41
N THR A 141 -5.86 10.49 3.24
CA THR A 141 -7.32 10.58 3.16
C THR A 141 -7.90 9.28 2.59
N PRO A 142 -8.83 8.60 3.28
CA PRO A 142 -9.50 7.42 2.71
C PRO A 142 -10.44 7.82 1.57
N ILE A 143 -10.35 7.09 0.46
CA ILE A 143 -11.23 7.26 -0.72
C ILE A 143 -12.27 6.15 -0.75
N LYS A 144 -11.83 4.90 -0.62
CA LYS A 144 -12.72 3.73 -0.56
C LYS A 144 -12.14 2.71 0.39
N THR A 145 -13.01 2.06 1.16
CA THR A 145 -12.63 0.95 2.04
C THR A 145 -13.74 -0.10 2.06
N HIS A 146 -13.36 -1.38 1.89
CA HIS A 146 -14.32 -2.46 1.70
C HIS A 146 -14.56 -3.27 2.98
N ASP A 147 -13.51 -3.73 3.66
CA ASP A 147 -13.63 -4.51 4.88
C ASP A 147 -13.19 -3.69 6.09
N THR A 148 -14.14 -3.02 6.76
CA THR A 148 -13.82 -2.30 8.00
C THR A 148 -14.38 -2.92 9.25
N VAL A 149 -13.49 -3.07 10.22
CA VAL A 149 -13.80 -2.90 11.65
C VAL A 149 -13.17 -1.62 12.19
N LYS A 150 -12.09 -1.11 11.56
CA LYS A 150 -11.33 0.04 12.06
C LYS A 150 -10.91 0.95 10.89
N ASP A 151 -11.77 1.88 10.51
CA ASP A 151 -11.39 3.07 9.73
C ASP A 151 -11.39 4.24 10.70
N HIS A 152 -10.24 4.48 11.36
CA HIS A 152 -10.12 5.62 12.25
C HIS A 152 -9.92 6.86 11.38
N ARG A 153 -11.02 7.62 11.26
CA ARG A 153 -11.09 8.98 10.71
C ARG A 153 -10.12 9.92 11.41
#